data_AF-A0A822EWJ3-F1
#
_entry.id   AF-A0A822EWJ3-F1
#
_cell.length_a   1.000
_cell.length_b   1.000
_cell.length_c   1.000
_cell.angle_alpha   90.00
_cell.angle_beta   90.00
_cell.angle_gamma   90.00
#
_symmetry.space_group_name_H-M   'P 1'
#
loop_
_entity.id
_entity.type
_entity.pdbx_description
1 polymer ?
#
loop_
_entity_poly.entity_id
_entity_poly.type
_entity_poly.pdbx_seq_one_letter_code
_entity_poly.pdbx_strand_id
1 'polypeptide(L)'
;MPLNFAQILQDDLITSMIRKTAYGLATTCVLGAAAYAGYCVAAPEKHQIRHYRRPELNDQIEKVLDSLKINDEQLIEIMHLLEEEMNTGLSSFTHDQAVVKMFPTYVRNIPNGKEIGQVLALDLGGTNFRVLLIDLRGNSRIELTSKIFLIPQSVMIGDGKRLFRHLAECLHEFMQKEHILNTGICYPIGFTFSFPCHQEGLASARLTAWTKGFSCSGVVNEDVVKLLQNAIDEKVIVT
;
A
#
# COMPACT_ATOMS: atom_id res chain seq x y z
N MET A 1 14.21 -13.87 30.73
CA MET A 1 13.28 -14.76 30.01
C MET A 1 13.28 -14.32 28.55
N PRO A 2 13.67 -15.16 27.58
CA PRO A 2 13.70 -14.75 26.19
C PRO A 2 12.25 -14.66 25.67
N LEU A 3 11.94 -13.54 25.03
CA LEU A 3 10.66 -13.28 24.38
C LEU A 3 10.55 -14.16 23.14
N ASN A 4 9.54 -15.03 23.14
CA ASN A 4 9.22 -15.91 22.03
C ASN A 4 8.49 -15.10 20.95
N PHE A 5 9.18 -14.81 19.84
CA PHE A 5 8.68 -14.02 18.71
C PHE A 5 7.49 -14.67 17.96
N ALA A 6 7.12 -15.91 18.28
CA ALA A 6 6.07 -16.65 17.58
C ALA A 6 4.62 -16.29 18.02
N GLN A 7 4.42 -15.41 19.01
CA GLN A 7 3.07 -15.07 19.51
C GLN A 7 2.56 -13.67 19.13
N ILE A 8 3.31 -12.88 18.35
CA ILE A 8 2.93 -11.53 17.90
C ILE A 8 2.47 -11.54 16.44
N LEU A 9 1.66 -12.54 16.05
CA LEU A 9 1.04 -12.64 14.72
C LEU A 9 -0.46 -12.94 14.80
N GLN A 10 -1.11 -12.54 15.89
CA GLN A 10 -2.56 -12.41 15.95
C GLN A 10 -2.91 -10.94 16.05
N ASP A 11 -3.01 -10.26 14.90
CA ASP A 11 -3.87 -9.09 14.75
C ASP A 11 -4.19 -8.81 13.26
N ASP A 12 -5.48 -8.62 13.00
CA ASP A 12 -6.16 -8.87 11.73
C ASP A 12 -6.01 -7.77 10.66
N LEU A 13 -5.38 -6.63 10.95
CA LEU A 13 -5.28 -5.52 9.97
C LEU A 13 -4.02 -5.58 9.11
N ILE A 14 -2.86 -5.82 9.74
CA ILE A 14 -1.59 -6.03 9.02
C ILE A 14 -1.66 -7.38 8.29
N THR A 15 -2.25 -8.39 8.92
CA THR A 15 -2.53 -9.68 8.30
C THR A 15 -3.49 -9.52 7.12
N SER A 16 -4.53 -8.68 7.19
CA SER A 16 -5.44 -8.39 6.06
C SER A 16 -4.75 -7.64 4.92
N MET A 17 -3.85 -6.71 5.23
CA MET A 17 -3.12 -5.94 4.23
C MET A 17 -2.04 -6.79 3.54
N ILE A 18 -1.26 -7.57 4.30
CA ILE A 18 -0.35 -8.60 3.79
C ILE A 18 -1.13 -9.66 3.00
N ARG A 19 -2.29 -10.10 3.50
CA ARG A 19 -3.19 -11.00 2.76
C ARG A 19 -3.66 -10.38 1.47
N LYS A 20 -4.03 -9.09 1.39
CA LYS A 20 -4.50 -8.47 0.13
C LYS A 20 -3.38 -8.37 -0.91
N THR A 21 -2.16 -8.03 -0.50
CA THR A 21 -0.99 -8.01 -1.39
C THR A 21 -0.58 -9.44 -1.79
N ALA A 22 -0.62 -10.38 -0.85
CA ALA A 22 -0.39 -11.80 -1.10
C ALA A 22 -1.51 -12.44 -1.93
N TYR A 23 -2.77 -12.00 -1.79
CA TYR A 23 -3.92 -12.44 -2.58
C TYR A 23 -3.81 -11.90 -3.99
N GLY A 24 -3.31 -10.67 -4.21
CA GLY A 24 -3.00 -10.15 -5.55
C GLY A 24 -1.95 -10.99 -6.29
N LEU A 25 -0.82 -11.29 -5.62
CA LEU A 25 0.22 -12.18 -6.14
C LEU A 25 -0.26 -13.64 -6.29
N ALA A 26 -1.00 -14.16 -5.30
CA ALA A 26 -1.52 -15.52 -5.30
C ALA A 26 -2.65 -15.69 -6.33
N THR A 27 -3.50 -14.69 -6.59
CA THR A 27 -4.54 -14.80 -7.64
C THR A 27 -3.93 -14.80 -9.02
N THR A 28 -2.86 -14.04 -9.29
CA THR A 28 -2.11 -14.18 -10.54
C THR A 28 -1.47 -15.57 -10.67
N CYS A 29 -0.91 -16.12 -9.59
CA CYS A 29 -0.33 -17.46 -9.60
C CYS A 29 -1.39 -18.58 -9.72
N VAL A 30 -2.55 -18.42 -9.08
CA VAL A 30 -3.66 -19.39 -9.09
C VAL A 30 -4.40 -19.35 -10.41
N LEU A 31 -4.60 -18.18 -11.04
CA LEU A 31 -5.13 -18.10 -12.41
C LEU A 31 -4.16 -18.73 -13.40
N GLY A 32 -2.84 -18.51 -13.25
CA GLY A 32 -1.82 -19.20 -14.04
C GLY A 32 -1.85 -20.72 -13.84
N ALA A 33 -1.95 -21.19 -12.60
CA ALA A 33 -2.00 -22.60 -12.26
C ALA A 33 -3.32 -23.27 -12.67
N ALA A 34 -4.45 -22.59 -12.56
CA ALA A 34 -5.77 -23.08 -12.98
C ALA A 34 -5.91 -23.05 -14.51
N ALA A 35 -5.33 -22.07 -15.19
CA ALA A 35 -5.23 -22.06 -16.66
C ALA A 35 -4.30 -23.18 -17.13
N TYR A 36 -3.18 -23.43 -16.44
CA TYR A 36 -2.27 -24.53 -16.74
C TYR A 36 -2.92 -25.89 -16.45
N ALA A 37 -3.62 -26.04 -15.33
CA ALA A 37 -4.35 -27.27 -15.00
C ALA A 37 -5.53 -27.50 -15.95
N GLY A 38 -6.28 -26.44 -16.29
CA GLY A 38 -7.34 -26.48 -17.30
C GLY A 38 -6.80 -26.83 -18.69
N TYR A 39 -5.64 -26.30 -19.07
CA TYR A 39 -4.92 -26.69 -20.28
C TYR A 39 -4.49 -28.17 -20.23
N CYS A 40 -3.94 -28.63 -19.10
CA CYS A 40 -3.54 -30.03 -18.92
C CYS A 40 -4.73 -31.01 -18.92
N VAL A 41 -5.91 -30.58 -18.46
CA VAL A 41 -7.13 -31.40 -18.41
C VAL A 41 -7.91 -31.36 -19.74
N ALA A 42 -7.91 -30.22 -20.43
CA ALA A 42 -8.62 -30.05 -21.70
C ALA A 42 -7.78 -30.46 -22.93
N ALA A 43 -6.47 -30.69 -22.77
CA ALA A 43 -5.63 -31.19 -23.84
C ALA A 43 -5.98 -32.64 -24.18
N PRO A 44 -6.50 -32.93 -25.39
CA PRO A 44 -6.78 -34.30 -25.80
C PRO A 44 -5.45 -35.04 -25.97
N GLU A 45 -5.40 -36.26 -25.46
CA GLU A 45 -4.22 -37.10 -25.47
C GLU A 45 -3.67 -37.30 -26.90
N LYS A 46 -2.36 -37.02 -27.04
CA LYS A 46 -1.46 -37.40 -28.15
C LYS A 46 -1.47 -36.48 -29.38
N HIS A 47 -0.96 -35.26 -29.19
CA HIS A 47 0.23 -34.90 -29.96
C HIS A 47 1.44 -35.22 -29.10
N GLN A 48 2.27 -36.19 -29.52
CA GLN A 48 3.64 -36.28 -29.05
C GLN A 48 4.38 -35.02 -29.50
N ILE A 49 4.19 -33.91 -28.78
CA ILE A 49 5.22 -32.90 -28.71
C ILE A 49 6.34 -33.60 -27.97
N ARG A 50 7.24 -34.20 -28.74
CA ARG A 50 8.54 -34.66 -28.28
C ARG A 50 9.17 -33.41 -27.68
N HIS A 51 9.03 -33.21 -26.37
CA HIS A 51 9.78 -32.19 -25.66
C HIS A 51 11.23 -32.52 -25.98
N TYR A 52 11.81 -31.75 -26.90
CA TYR A 52 13.22 -31.85 -27.21
C TYR A 52 13.90 -31.31 -25.97
N ARG A 53 14.11 -32.19 -24.98
CA ARG A 53 14.96 -31.92 -23.83
C ARG A 53 16.26 -31.45 -24.47
N ARG A 54 16.57 -30.17 -24.30
CA ARG A 54 17.90 -29.64 -24.59
C ARG A 54 18.63 -29.67 -23.25
N PRO A 55 19.29 -30.78 -22.88
CA PRO A 55 20.02 -30.87 -21.62
C PRO A 55 20.89 -29.64 -21.41
N GLU A 56 21.60 -29.23 -22.45
CA GLU A 56 22.43 -28.02 -22.45
C GLU A 56 21.69 -26.73 -22.07
N LEU A 57 20.43 -26.56 -22.49
CA LEU A 57 19.61 -25.40 -22.12
C LEU A 57 19.10 -25.52 -20.68
N ASN A 58 18.73 -26.72 -20.24
CA ASN A 58 18.31 -26.96 -18.87
C ASN A 58 19.46 -26.77 -17.89
N ASP A 59 20.66 -27.24 -18.23
CA ASP A 59 21.88 -27.06 -17.44
C ASP A 59 22.25 -25.57 -17.35
N GLN A 60 22.08 -24.81 -18.44
CA GLN A 60 22.23 -23.36 -18.43
C GLN A 60 21.21 -22.67 -17.53
N ILE A 61 19.94 -23.08 -17.57
CA ILE A 61 18.88 -22.56 -16.70
C ILE A 61 19.18 -22.89 -15.24
N GLU A 62 19.52 -24.14 -14.91
CA GLU A 62 19.86 -24.56 -13.56
C GLU A 62 21.07 -23.79 -13.01
N LYS A 63 22.10 -23.57 -13.83
CA LYS A 63 23.27 -22.78 -13.45
C LYS A 63 22.92 -21.32 -13.12
N VAL A 64 21.98 -20.71 -13.85
CA VAL A 64 21.49 -19.35 -13.53
C VAL A 64 20.67 -19.38 -12.24
N LEU A 65 19.75 -20.33 -12.11
CA LEU A 65 18.86 -20.45 -10.95
C LEU A 65 19.59 -20.80 -9.66
N ASP A 66 20.71 -21.53 -9.73
CA ASP A 66 21.53 -21.88 -8.57
C ASP A 66 22.02 -20.64 -7.83
N SER A 67 22.36 -19.57 -8.55
CA SER A 67 22.76 -18.28 -7.93
C SER A 67 21.63 -17.54 -7.22
N LEU A 68 20.38 -17.94 -7.47
CA LEU A 68 19.17 -17.37 -6.85
C LEU A 68 18.64 -18.25 -5.70
N LYS A 69 19.21 -19.45 -5.51
CA LYS A 69 18.88 -20.32 -4.38
C LYS A 69 19.58 -19.78 -3.14
N ILE A 70 18.78 -19.24 -2.22
CA ILE A 70 19.26 -18.81 -0.92
C ILE A 70 19.11 -20.00 0.04
N ASN A 71 20.21 -20.42 0.66
CA ASN A 71 20.19 -21.46 1.67
C ASN A 71 19.91 -20.89 3.08
N ASP A 72 19.69 -21.77 4.05
CA ASP A 72 19.33 -21.36 5.41
C ASP A 72 20.42 -20.51 6.10
N GLU A 73 21.71 -20.80 5.84
CA GLU A 73 22.83 -20.04 6.40
C GLU A 73 22.84 -18.59 5.89
N GLN A 74 22.63 -18.42 4.58
CA GLN A 74 22.51 -17.11 3.94
C GLN A 74 21.27 -16.35 4.42
N LEU A 75 20.14 -17.04 4.65
CA LEU A 75 18.94 -16.39 5.21
C LEU A 75 19.20 -15.87 6.62
N ILE A 76 19.87 -16.65 7.47
CA ILE A 76 20.25 -16.23 8.82
C ILE A 76 21.19 -15.02 8.77
N GLU A 77 22.18 -15.03 7.86
CA GLU A 77 23.07 -13.88 7.65
C GLU A 77 22.30 -12.61 7.25
N ILE A 78 21.37 -12.73 6.28
CA ILE A 78 20.51 -11.61 5.85
C ILE A 78 19.66 -11.09 7.02
N MET A 79 19.12 -11.96 7.86
CA MET A 79 18.35 -11.56 9.05
C MET A 79 19.19 -10.74 10.02
N HIS A 80 20.42 -11.16 10.30
CA HIS A 80 21.33 -10.43 11.18
C HIS A 80 21.73 -9.07 10.61
N LEU A 81 22.06 -9.01 9.32
CA LEU A 81 22.39 -7.75 8.64
C LEU A 81 21.20 -6.77 8.67
N LEU A 82 19.98 -7.27 8.47
CA LEU A 82 18.78 -6.44 8.54
C LEU A 82 18.52 -5.95 9.98
N GLU A 83 18.72 -6.80 10.99
CA GLU A 83 18.61 -6.41 12.40
C GLU A 83 19.62 -5.33 12.79
N GLU A 84 20.87 -5.46 12.35
CA GLU A 84 21.92 -4.46 12.58
C GLU A 84 21.57 -3.11 11.93
N GLU A 85 21.08 -3.13 10.68
CA GLU A 85 20.64 -1.90 10.00
C GLU A 85 19.41 -1.28 10.66
N MET A 86 18.46 -2.08 11.15
CA MET A 86 17.32 -1.56 11.93
C MET A 86 17.78 -0.89 13.23
N ASN A 87 18.72 -1.49 13.96
CA ASN A 87 19.29 -0.90 15.18
C ASN A 87 20.03 0.40 14.87
N THR A 88 20.78 0.43 13.77
CA THR A 88 21.47 1.63 13.26
C THR A 88 20.46 2.73 12.91
N GLY A 89 19.34 2.39 12.28
CA GLY A 89 18.26 3.32 11.93
C GLY A 89 17.50 3.88 13.13
N LEU A 90 17.33 3.08 14.20
CA LEU A 90 16.65 3.49 15.42
C LEU A 90 17.51 4.37 16.34
N SER A 91 18.83 4.29 16.20
CA SER A 91 19.78 5.03 17.05
C SER A 91 19.88 6.50 16.64
N SER A 92 19.75 7.39 17.63
CA SER A 92 19.85 8.85 17.44
C SER A 92 21.19 9.34 16.89
N PHE A 93 22.25 8.53 16.99
CA PHE A 93 23.59 8.90 16.51
C PHE A 93 23.88 8.45 15.08
N THR A 94 23.15 7.44 14.61
CA THR A 94 23.49 6.72 13.36
C THR A 94 22.36 6.75 12.33
N HIS A 95 21.15 7.18 12.70
CA HIS A 95 19.98 7.14 11.80
C HIS A 95 20.19 7.88 10.47
N ASP A 96 20.96 8.98 10.46
CA ASP A 96 21.23 9.75 9.25
C ASP A 96 22.03 8.94 8.21
N GLN A 97 22.88 8.03 8.68
CA GLN A 97 23.74 7.18 7.85
C GLN A 97 23.13 5.81 7.55
N ALA A 98 22.12 5.38 8.32
CA ALA A 98 21.47 4.08 8.15
C ALA A 98 20.85 3.91 6.75
N VAL A 99 20.94 2.70 6.19
CA VAL A 99 20.25 2.36 4.94
C VAL A 99 18.76 2.16 5.21
N VAL A 100 18.44 1.47 6.30
CA VAL A 100 17.06 1.32 6.79
C VAL A 100 16.73 2.46 7.75
N LYS A 101 15.92 3.42 7.29
CA LYS A 101 15.73 4.71 8.00
C LYS A 101 14.91 4.65 9.29
N MET A 102 14.13 3.60 9.52
CA MET A 102 13.33 3.41 10.73
C MET A 102 12.52 4.64 11.17
N PHE A 103 11.93 5.35 10.22
CA PHE A 103 11.18 6.57 10.51
C PHE A 103 9.99 6.32 11.45
N PRO A 104 9.72 7.23 12.40
CA PRO A 104 8.58 7.11 13.29
C PRO A 104 7.26 7.22 12.50
N THR A 105 6.31 6.33 12.79
CA THR A 105 4.98 6.33 12.17
C THR A 105 4.02 7.36 12.79
N TYR A 106 4.39 7.92 13.94
CA TYR A 106 3.56 8.77 14.80
C TYR A 106 2.27 8.12 15.35
N VAL A 107 2.05 6.83 15.07
CA VAL A 107 0.96 6.04 15.65
C VAL A 107 1.35 5.61 17.06
N ARG A 108 0.56 6.02 18.06
CA ARG A 108 0.84 5.74 19.48
C ARG A 108 0.02 4.59 20.06
N ASN A 109 -1.07 4.22 19.40
CA ASN A 109 -2.01 3.21 19.85
C ASN A 109 -2.32 2.28 18.69
N ILE A 110 -2.21 0.98 18.94
CA ILE A 110 -2.60 -0.06 17.99
C ILE A 110 -4.09 -0.36 18.21
N PRO A 111 -4.89 -0.56 17.14
CA PRO A 111 -6.28 -0.93 17.28
C PRO A 111 -6.47 -2.20 18.11
N ASN A 112 -7.52 -2.25 18.94
CA ASN A 112 -7.84 -3.41 19.79
C ASN A 112 -9.18 -4.08 19.44
N GLY A 113 -9.81 -3.65 18.34
CA GLY A 113 -11.07 -4.19 17.84
C GLY A 113 -12.32 -3.68 18.55
N LYS A 114 -12.19 -2.81 19.55
CA LYS A 114 -13.32 -2.18 20.25
C LYS A 114 -13.72 -0.83 19.65
N GLU A 115 -13.01 -0.37 18.62
CA GLU A 115 -13.30 0.88 17.95
C GLU A 115 -14.71 0.87 17.36
N ILE A 116 -15.39 2.01 17.50
CA ILE A 116 -16.73 2.25 16.96
C ILE A 116 -16.76 3.57 16.21
N GLY A 117 -17.64 3.65 15.21
CA GLY A 117 -17.89 4.87 14.45
C GLY A 117 -17.41 4.78 13.00
N GLN A 118 -17.72 5.83 12.26
CA GLN A 118 -17.44 5.91 10.84
C GLN A 118 -16.21 6.79 10.57
N VAL A 119 -15.30 6.28 9.75
CA VAL A 119 -14.12 7.02 9.29
C VAL A 119 -13.99 6.91 7.78
N LEU A 120 -13.36 7.91 7.18
CA LEU A 120 -13.02 7.91 5.76
C LEU A 120 -11.54 7.55 5.61
N ALA A 121 -11.23 6.77 4.57
CA ALA A 121 -9.85 6.52 4.15
C ALA A 121 -9.67 6.89 2.68
N LEU A 122 -8.59 7.60 2.38
CA LEU A 122 -8.22 8.06 1.06
C LEU A 122 -6.90 7.41 0.69
N ASP A 123 -6.83 6.78 -0.48
CA ASP A 123 -5.62 6.10 -0.95
C ASP A 123 -5.26 6.60 -2.35
N LEU A 124 -4.15 7.35 -2.42
CA LEU A 124 -3.62 7.87 -3.66
C LEU A 124 -2.57 6.90 -4.23
N GLY A 125 -3.03 6.12 -5.21
CA GLY A 125 -2.18 5.21 -5.99
C GLY A 125 -1.47 5.91 -7.16
N GLY A 126 -0.94 5.10 -8.09
CA GLY A 126 -0.27 5.60 -9.30
C GLY A 126 -1.23 6.19 -10.33
N THR A 127 -2.35 5.53 -10.61
CA THR A 127 -3.35 5.97 -11.60
C THR A 127 -4.77 5.99 -11.04
N ASN A 128 -4.93 5.49 -9.83
CA ASN A 128 -6.20 5.31 -9.15
C ASN A 128 -6.19 6.08 -7.84
N PHE A 129 -7.29 6.77 -7.55
CA PHE A 129 -7.61 7.31 -6.25
C PHE A 129 -8.77 6.53 -5.66
N ARG A 130 -8.63 6.01 -4.45
CA ARG A 130 -9.69 5.26 -3.77
C ARG A 130 -10.19 6.04 -2.56
N VAL A 131 -11.51 6.15 -2.46
CA VAL A 131 -12.20 6.66 -1.27
C VAL A 131 -12.93 5.50 -0.61
N LEU A 132 -12.79 5.35 0.70
CA LEU A 132 -13.45 4.33 1.51
C LEU A 132 -14.22 4.98 2.66
N LEU A 133 -15.44 4.53 2.88
CA LEU A 133 -16.15 4.68 4.14
C LEU A 133 -16.00 3.38 4.94
N ILE A 134 -15.47 3.50 6.15
CA ILE A 134 -15.21 2.40 7.07
C ILE A 134 -16.13 2.59 8.26
N ASP A 135 -17.05 1.64 8.46
CA ASP A 135 -17.93 1.60 9.62
C ASP A 135 -17.42 0.55 10.62
N LEU A 136 -16.88 1.02 11.74
CA LEU A 136 -16.36 0.22 12.84
C LEU A 136 -17.50 -0.06 13.82
N ARG A 137 -17.79 -1.33 14.09
CA ARG A 137 -18.94 -1.76 14.91
C ARG A 137 -18.54 -2.48 16.21
N GLY A 138 -17.29 -2.30 16.63
CA GLY A 138 -16.67 -3.04 17.73
C GLY A 138 -16.62 -4.55 17.49
N ASN A 139 -15.99 -5.27 18.41
CA ASN A 139 -15.74 -6.71 18.31
C ASN A 139 -15.10 -7.11 16.97
N SER A 140 -14.17 -6.28 16.48
CA SER A 140 -13.47 -6.46 15.20
C SER A 140 -14.37 -6.53 13.97
N ARG A 141 -15.62 -6.05 14.06
CA ARG A 141 -16.56 -5.99 12.93
C ARG A 141 -16.38 -4.68 12.17
N ILE A 142 -16.21 -4.81 10.85
CA ILE A 142 -15.97 -3.69 9.95
C ILE A 142 -16.86 -3.85 8.72
N GLU A 143 -17.58 -2.79 8.35
CA GLU A 143 -18.24 -2.67 7.05
C GLU A 143 -17.50 -1.65 6.18
N LEU A 144 -17.32 -1.99 4.91
CA LEU A 144 -16.52 -1.20 3.97
C LEU A 144 -17.33 -0.89 2.72
N THR A 145 -17.43 0.41 2.43
CA THR A 145 -17.94 0.91 1.17
C THR A 145 -16.82 1.67 0.49
N SER A 146 -16.58 1.43 -0.81
CA SER A 146 -15.47 2.07 -1.50
C SER A 146 -15.78 2.40 -2.95
N LYS A 147 -15.07 3.42 -3.47
CA LYS A 147 -15.11 3.80 -4.87
C LYS A 147 -13.70 4.13 -5.36
N ILE A 148 -13.40 3.71 -6.58
CA ILE A 148 -12.16 4.01 -7.27
C ILE A 148 -12.45 5.07 -8.34
N PHE A 149 -11.61 6.09 -8.38
CA PHE A 149 -11.61 7.18 -9.35
C PHE A 149 -10.31 7.10 -10.16
N LEU A 150 -10.42 7.23 -11.48
CA LEU A 150 -9.25 7.32 -12.34
C LEU A 150 -8.70 8.74 -12.28
N ILE A 151 -7.39 8.87 -12.17
CA ILE A 151 -6.72 10.18 -12.19
C ILE A 151 -6.26 10.44 -13.62
N PRO A 152 -6.77 11.48 -14.29
CA PRO A 152 -6.32 11.80 -15.64
C PRO A 152 -4.82 12.10 -15.66
N GLN A 153 -4.12 11.64 -16.70
CA GLN A 153 -2.68 11.90 -16.85
C GLN A 153 -2.35 13.39 -16.80
N SER A 154 -3.22 14.24 -17.38
CA SER A 154 -3.07 15.70 -17.34
C SER A 154 -3.17 16.31 -15.94
N VAL A 155 -3.79 15.61 -14.99
CA VAL A 155 -3.82 15.98 -13.57
C VAL A 155 -2.54 15.50 -12.87
N MET A 156 -2.04 14.31 -13.20
CA MET A 156 -0.82 13.74 -12.61
C MET A 156 0.47 14.52 -12.92
N ILE A 157 0.52 15.20 -14.08
CA ILE A 157 1.68 16.00 -14.52
C ILE A 157 1.39 17.52 -14.50
N GLY A 158 0.23 17.91 -13.97
CA GLY A 158 -0.25 19.29 -13.98
C GLY A 158 0.19 20.10 -12.77
N ASP A 159 -0.61 21.08 -12.40
CA ASP A 159 -0.39 21.85 -11.17
C ASP A 159 -0.88 21.11 -9.91
N GLY A 160 -0.15 21.26 -8.81
CA GLY A 160 -0.51 20.67 -7.51
C GLY A 160 -1.91 21.04 -7.05
N LYS A 161 -2.32 22.31 -7.16
CA LYS A 161 -3.67 22.73 -6.76
C LYS A 161 -4.75 22.01 -7.56
N ARG A 162 -4.48 21.72 -8.85
CA ARG A 162 -5.41 20.97 -9.70
C ARG A 162 -5.53 19.51 -9.23
N LEU A 163 -4.43 18.89 -8.81
CA LEU A 163 -4.45 17.54 -8.23
C LEU A 163 -5.32 17.50 -6.97
N PHE A 164 -5.01 18.33 -5.97
CA PHE A 164 -5.73 18.28 -4.69
C PHE A 164 -7.20 18.68 -4.82
N ARG A 165 -7.53 19.62 -5.72
CA ARG A 165 -8.92 19.92 -6.09
C ARG A 165 -9.63 18.69 -6.66
N HIS A 166 -8.99 17.97 -7.57
CA HIS A 166 -9.56 16.75 -8.14
C HIS A 166 -9.80 15.67 -7.07
N LEU A 167 -8.88 15.50 -6.11
CA LEU A 167 -9.08 14.58 -4.98
C LEU A 167 -10.27 14.98 -4.11
N ALA A 168 -10.42 16.28 -3.82
CA ALA A 168 -11.55 16.82 -3.08
C ALA A 168 -12.89 16.65 -3.84
N GLU A 169 -12.88 16.79 -5.17
CA GLU A 169 -14.05 16.52 -6.02
C GLU A 169 -14.46 15.04 -5.97
N CYS A 170 -13.50 14.11 -6.08
CA CYS A 170 -13.78 12.69 -5.94
C CYS A 170 -14.36 12.34 -4.56
N LEU A 171 -13.82 12.94 -3.50
CA LEU A 171 -14.34 12.78 -2.15
C LEU A 171 -15.77 13.31 -2.03
N HIS A 172 -16.04 14.51 -2.52
CA HIS A 172 -17.37 15.12 -2.52
C HIS A 172 -18.39 14.24 -3.26
N GLU A 173 -18.05 13.77 -4.47
CA GLU A 173 -18.91 12.88 -5.27
C GLU A 173 -19.21 11.56 -4.53
N PHE A 174 -18.20 10.99 -3.87
CA PHE A 174 -18.39 9.79 -3.05
C PHE A 174 -19.33 10.05 -1.87
N MET A 175 -19.08 11.11 -1.10
CA MET A 175 -19.90 11.45 0.07
C MET A 175 -21.36 11.75 -0.30
N GLN A 176 -21.57 12.42 -1.44
CA GLN A 176 -22.92 12.68 -1.96
C GLN A 176 -23.64 11.38 -2.32
N LYS A 177 -22.96 10.47 -3.02
CA LYS A 177 -23.53 9.18 -3.44
C LYS A 177 -23.88 8.28 -2.25
N GLU A 178 -23.03 8.25 -1.23
CA GLU A 178 -23.25 7.44 -0.03
C GLU A 178 -24.14 8.16 1.01
N HIS A 179 -24.74 9.30 0.66
CA HIS A 179 -25.64 10.08 1.52
C HIS A 179 -25.05 10.51 2.86
N ILE A 180 -23.73 10.74 2.91
CA ILE A 180 -22.99 11.21 4.10
C ILE A 180 -22.49 12.65 3.96
N LEU A 181 -22.82 13.32 2.86
CA LEU A 181 -22.58 14.75 2.67
C LEU A 181 -23.63 15.57 3.43
N ASN A 182 -23.24 16.70 4.03
CA ASN A 182 -24.12 17.65 4.71
C ASN A 182 -24.95 17.07 5.87
N THR A 183 -24.50 15.98 6.50
CA THR A 183 -25.16 15.37 7.66
C THR A 183 -24.88 16.10 8.98
N GLY A 184 -24.02 17.14 8.96
CA GLY A 184 -23.51 17.81 10.17
C GLY A 184 -22.46 17.00 10.93
N ILE A 185 -22.11 15.80 10.45
CA ILE A 185 -21.09 14.94 11.05
C ILE A 185 -19.72 15.27 10.43
N CYS A 186 -18.72 15.46 11.30
CA CYS A 186 -17.33 15.56 10.88
C CYS A 186 -16.71 14.16 10.87
N TYR A 187 -16.35 13.67 9.68
CA TYR A 187 -15.72 12.35 9.53
C TYR A 187 -14.19 12.48 9.65
N PRO A 188 -13.53 11.72 10.55
CA PRO A 188 -12.08 11.60 10.53
C PRO A 188 -11.60 11.00 9.20
N ILE A 189 -10.50 11.55 8.66
CA ILE A 189 -9.92 11.09 7.39
C ILE A 189 -8.52 10.52 7.64
N GLY A 190 -8.31 9.27 7.24
CA GLY A 190 -6.98 8.73 7.02
C GLY A 190 -6.54 8.96 5.58
N PHE A 191 -5.36 9.55 5.37
CA PHE A 191 -4.84 9.80 4.02
C PHE A 191 -3.57 8.98 3.76
N THR A 192 -3.72 7.88 3.05
CA THR A 192 -2.62 7.05 2.57
C THR A 192 -2.01 7.69 1.33
N PHE A 193 -0.97 8.49 1.56
CA PHE A 193 -0.23 9.18 0.51
C PHE A 193 1.10 8.45 0.24
N SER A 194 1.04 7.45 -0.64
CA SER A 194 2.15 6.52 -0.90
C SER A 194 3.24 7.11 -1.81
N PHE A 195 3.78 8.26 -1.45
CA PHE A 195 4.93 8.90 -2.11
C PHE A 195 6.04 9.13 -1.07
N PRO A 196 7.31 9.25 -1.50
CA PRO A 196 8.39 9.65 -0.61
C PRO A 196 8.04 10.96 0.12
N CYS A 197 7.87 10.88 1.44
CA CYS A 197 7.54 12.02 2.28
C CYS A 197 8.41 12.03 3.54
N HIS A 198 8.68 13.23 4.03
CA HIS A 198 9.15 13.44 5.39
C HIS A 198 7.94 13.69 6.29
N GLN A 199 7.54 12.67 7.06
CA GLN A 199 6.42 12.80 7.99
C GLN A 199 6.87 13.60 9.22
N GLU A 200 6.13 14.66 9.55
CA GLU A 200 6.44 15.57 10.68
C GLU A 200 5.50 15.33 11.88
N GLY A 201 4.40 14.62 11.65
CA GLY A 201 3.40 14.26 12.66
C GLY A 201 2.36 13.29 12.13
N LEU A 202 1.39 12.93 12.97
CA LEU A 202 0.29 12.04 12.58
C LEU A 202 -0.57 12.63 11.44
N ALA A 203 -0.69 13.96 11.38
CA ALA A 203 -1.48 14.69 10.40
C ALA A 203 -0.64 15.76 9.67
N SER A 204 0.64 15.48 9.41
CA SER A 204 1.51 16.36 8.62
C SER A 204 2.65 15.58 7.98
N ALA A 205 2.83 15.79 6.67
CA ALA A 205 3.92 15.19 5.92
C ALA A 205 4.29 16.07 4.72
N ARG A 206 5.59 16.31 4.52
CA ARG A 206 6.10 17.04 3.35
C ARG A 206 6.50 16.07 2.25
N LEU A 207 6.03 16.31 1.03
CA LEU A 207 6.45 15.52 -0.13
C LEU A 207 7.95 15.77 -0.40
N THR A 208 8.74 14.71 -0.55
CA THR A 208 10.16 14.80 -0.91
C THR A 208 10.36 14.75 -2.43
N ALA A 209 9.70 13.80 -3.09
CA ALA A 209 9.82 13.61 -4.53
C ALA A 209 8.62 12.87 -5.09
N TRP A 210 8.24 13.20 -6.33
CA TRP A 210 7.22 12.44 -7.04
C TRP A 210 7.78 11.12 -7.58
N THR A 211 6.89 10.12 -7.65
CA THR A 211 7.15 8.82 -8.27
C THR A 211 5.91 8.39 -9.05
N LYS A 212 5.87 7.16 -9.59
CA LYS A 212 4.67 6.57 -10.22
C LYS A 212 4.11 7.40 -11.40
N GLY A 213 4.97 8.16 -12.07
CA GLY A 213 4.58 9.02 -13.20
C GLY A 213 3.93 10.35 -12.81
N PHE A 214 3.84 10.69 -11.52
CA PHE A 214 3.45 12.02 -11.08
C PHE A 214 4.59 13.02 -11.27
N SER A 215 4.22 14.27 -11.52
CA SER A 215 5.17 15.39 -11.58
C SER A 215 4.45 16.73 -11.34
N CYS A 216 3.56 16.79 -10.35
CA CYS A 216 2.77 17.99 -10.10
C CYS A 216 3.63 19.15 -9.56
N SER A 217 3.52 20.33 -10.17
CA SER A 217 4.23 21.54 -9.72
C SER A 217 3.70 22.06 -8.38
N GLY A 218 4.57 22.65 -7.57
CA GLY A 218 4.16 23.34 -6.33
C GLY A 218 3.72 22.41 -5.19
N VAL A 219 4.15 21.14 -5.19
CA VAL A 219 3.85 20.17 -4.11
C VAL A 219 5.11 19.65 -3.40
N VAL A 220 6.23 19.56 -4.11
CA VAL A 220 7.49 19.12 -3.48
C VAL A 220 7.89 20.11 -2.38
N ASN A 221 8.24 19.58 -1.21
CA ASN A 221 8.50 20.28 0.06
C ASN A 221 7.27 20.92 0.74
N GLU A 222 6.07 20.76 0.18
CA GLU A 222 4.83 21.24 0.78
C GLU A 222 4.15 20.16 1.62
N ASP A 223 3.39 20.60 2.64
CA ASP A 223 2.61 19.72 3.51
C ASP A 223 1.35 19.22 2.79
N VAL A 224 1.36 17.95 2.38
CA VAL A 224 0.29 17.36 1.57
C VAL A 224 -1.03 17.23 2.32
N VAL A 225 -0.99 17.17 3.65
CA VAL A 225 -2.20 17.13 4.49
C VAL A 225 -2.89 18.49 4.44
N LYS A 226 -2.12 19.58 4.55
CA LYS A 226 -2.66 20.95 4.43
C LYS A 226 -3.19 21.23 3.03
N LEU A 227 -2.48 20.78 1.99
CA LEU A 227 -2.93 20.96 0.61
C LEU A 227 -4.28 20.26 0.35
N LEU A 228 -4.45 19.04 0.86
CA LEU A 228 -5.72 18.33 0.77
C LEU A 228 -6.81 19.02 1.59
N GLN A 229 -6.52 19.41 2.85
CA GLN A 229 -7.48 20.08 3.71
C GLN A 229 -7.99 21.39 3.07
N ASN A 230 -7.09 22.22 2.56
CA ASN A 230 -7.45 23.47 1.88
C ASN A 230 -8.37 23.20 0.66
N ALA A 231 -8.07 22.17 -0.13
CA ALA A 231 -8.89 21.81 -1.29
C ALA A 231 -10.29 21.30 -0.88
N ILE A 232 -10.40 20.57 0.23
CA ILE A 232 -11.69 20.15 0.81
C ILE A 232 -12.48 21.37 1.27
N ASP A 233 -11.85 22.27 2.02
CA ASP A 233 -12.49 23.48 2.56
C ASP A 233 -13.00 24.39 1.43
N GLU A 234 -12.19 24.61 0.40
CA GLU A 234 -12.60 25.36 -0.81
C GLU A 234 -13.83 24.73 -1.48
N LYS A 235 -13.92 23.38 -1.50
CA LYS A 235 -15.05 22.70 -2.13
C LYS A 235 -16.32 22.78 -1.28
N VAL A 236 -16.20 22.73 0.04
CA VAL A 236 -17.31 22.83 0.99
C VAL A 236 -17.86 24.25 1.09
N ILE A 237 -17.01 25.28 1.00
CA ILE A 237 -17.44 26.70 1.04
C ILE A 237 -18.20 27.13 -0.22
N VAL A 238 -18.00 26.44 -1.35
CA VAL A 238 -18.59 26.81 -2.66
C VAL A 238 -19.91 26.06 -2.95
N THR A 239 -20.46 25.34 -1.98
CA THR A 239 -21.80 24.70 -2.03
C THR A 239 -22.73 25.25 -0.97
#